data_AF-A0A848G4W5-F1
#
_entry.id   AF-A0A848G4W5-F1
#
_cell.length_a   1.000
_cell.length_b   1.000
_cell.length_c   1.000
_cell.angle_alpha   90.00
_cell.angle_beta   90.00
_cell.angle_gamma   90.00
#
_symmetry.space_group_name_H-M   'P 1'
#
loop_
_entity.id
_entity.type
_entity.pdbx_description
1 polymer ?
#
loop_
_entity_poly.entity_id
_entity_poly.type
_entity_poly.pdbx_seq_one_letter_code
_entity_poly.pdbx_strand_id
1 'polypeptide(L)'
;MTTPTLTAARLSQLDQADFVAALDGIFEHSPWVAERAWPRRPFADREALLGTLVGTMQAAPRADQLALIRAHPELAGKAAVRGELTRESTREQAGAGLAACTQEEFELIQALNAAYNARFGFPFIIAVRGLARADIIAAMQRRLDNPDEVEFAEALAQIARIAALRLEERVAP
;
A
#
# COMPACT_ATOMS: atom_id res chain seq x y z
N MET A 1 18.75 -23.00 4.30
CA MET A 1 18.59 -22.28 5.58
C MET A 1 17.23 -21.60 5.52
N THR A 2 16.25 -22.10 6.28
CA THR A 2 14.94 -21.46 6.40
C THR A 2 15.15 -20.15 7.16
N THR A 3 14.93 -19.02 6.50
CA THR A 3 14.87 -17.72 7.16
C THR A 3 13.87 -17.85 8.31
N PRO A 4 14.22 -17.53 9.57
CA PRO A 4 13.28 -17.65 10.67
C PRO A 4 12.06 -16.78 10.36
N THR A 5 10.88 -17.41 10.36
CA THR A 5 9.61 -16.71 10.12
C THR A 5 9.42 -15.64 11.20
N LEU A 6 9.27 -14.38 10.80
CA LEU A 6 9.03 -13.28 11.72
C LEU A 6 7.68 -13.49 12.42
N THR A 7 7.59 -13.17 13.71
CA THR A 7 6.33 -13.26 14.47
C THR A 7 6.05 -11.94 15.17
N ALA A 8 4.78 -11.65 15.47
CA ALA A 8 4.38 -10.47 16.26
C ALA A 8 5.06 -10.47 17.65
N ALA A 9 5.19 -11.63 18.28
CA ALA A 9 5.91 -11.80 19.53
C ALA A 9 7.40 -11.44 19.38
N ARG A 10 8.07 -11.88 18.31
CA ARG A 10 9.50 -11.55 18.08
C ARG A 10 9.68 -10.04 17.82
N LEU A 11 8.81 -9.45 17.00
CA LEU A 11 8.79 -8.01 16.71
C LEU A 11 8.62 -7.18 17.99
N SER A 12 7.80 -7.65 18.93
CA SER A 12 7.54 -6.95 20.21
C SER A 12 8.76 -6.89 21.13
N GLN A 13 9.78 -7.71 20.90
CA GLN A 13 11.02 -7.74 21.67
C GLN A 13 12.15 -6.92 21.04
N LEU A 14 11.95 -6.39 19.83
CA LEU A 14 12.94 -5.56 19.16
C LEU A 14 12.95 -4.16 19.74
N ASP A 15 14.12 -3.50 19.69
CA ASP A 15 14.17 -2.06 19.85
C ASP A 15 13.44 -1.36 18.69
N GLN A 16 13.29 -0.04 18.77
CA GLN A 16 12.50 0.70 17.79
C GLN A 16 13.15 0.66 16.40
N ALA A 17 14.48 0.73 16.31
CA ALA A 17 15.17 0.75 15.03
C ALA A 17 15.02 -0.59 14.31
N ASP A 18 15.24 -1.69 15.03
CA ASP A 18 15.09 -3.04 14.50
C ASP A 18 13.63 -3.37 14.15
N PHE A 19 12.66 -2.88 14.93
CA PHE A 19 11.24 -3.04 14.60
C PHE A 19 10.85 -2.32 13.31
N VAL A 20 11.32 -1.08 13.13
CA VAL A 20 11.06 -0.30 11.91
C VAL A 20 11.73 -0.96 10.71
N ALA A 21 12.99 -1.40 10.84
CA ALA A 21 13.69 -2.10 9.78
C ALA A 21 13.02 -3.42 9.39
N ALA A 22 12.50 -4.18 10.37
CA ALA A 22 11.80 -5.43 10.11
C ALA A 22 10.45 -5.23 9.38
N LEU A 23 9.84 -4.06 9.51
CA LEU A 23 8.59 -3.69 8.85
C LEU A 23 8.79 -2.74 7.65
N ASP A 24 10.02 -2.58 7.16
CA ASP A 24 10.33 -1.69 6.04
C ASP A 24 9.53 -2.08 4.78
N GLY A 25 8.92 -1.09 4.14
CA GLY A 25 8.07 -1.32 2.97
C GLY A 25 6.70 -1.94 3.26
N ILE A 26 6.27 -2.15 4.52
CA ILE A 26 4.84 -2.47 4.79
C ILE A 26 3.94 -1.29 4.38
N PHE A 27 4.39 -0.06 4.66
CA PHE A 27 3.79 1.17 4.16
C PHE A 27 4.80 1.86 3.25
N GLU A 28 4.39 2.20 2.02
CA GLU A 28 5.30 2.72 0.99
C GLU A 28 6.04 3.98 1.46
N HIS A 29 7.38 3.92 1.50
CA HIS A 29 8.28 4.99 1.94
C HIS A 29 7.84 5.74 3.21
N SER A 30 7.18 5.04 4.15
CA SER A 30 6.52 5.65 5.31
C SER A 30 6.89 4.95 6.62
N PRO A 31 8.18 5.00 7.05
CA PRO A 31 8.65 4.34 8.27
C PRO A 31 7.96 4.87 9.53
N TRP A 32 7.46 6.11 9.48
CA TRP A 32 6.75 6.77 10.58
C TRP A 32 5.57 5.95 11.12
N VAL A 33 4.92 5.13 10.30
CA VAL A 33 3.80 4.28 10.76
C VAL A 33 4.30 3.26 11.77
N ALA A 34 5.40 2.56 11.46
CA ALA A 34 6.02 1.61 12.37
C ALA A 34 6.63 2.32 13.59
N GLU A 35 7.31 3.44 13.38
CA GLU A 35 7.91 4.24 14.47
C GLU A 35 6.87 4.62 15.53
N ARG A 36 5.70 5.12 15.09
CA ARG A 36 4.61 5.56 15.97
C ARG A 36 3.78 4.40 16.53
N ALA A 37 3.78 3.24 15.88
CA ALA A 37 3.10 2.03 16.37
C ALA A 37 3.92 1.31 17.45
N TRP A 38 5.25 1.38 17.38
CA TRP A 38 6.17 0.64 18.26
C TRP A 38 5.90 0.78 19.77
N PRO A 39 5.53 1.96 20.33
CA PRO A 39 5.22 2.10 21.76
C PRO A 39 4.01 1.27 22.23
N ARG A 40 3.16 0.77 21.32
CA ARG A 40 1.94 0.00 21.65
C ARG A 40 2.15 -1.50 21.78
N ARG A 41 3.39 -1.97 21.62
CA ARG A 41 3.77 -3.37 21.89
C ARG A 41 3.53 -3.73 23.38
N PRO A 42 3.35 -5.02 23.73
CA PRO A 42 3.45 -6.18 22.86
C PRO A 42 2.24 -6.39 21.95
N PHE A 43 2.47 -7.02 20.80
CA PHE A 43 1.45 -7.45 19.84
C PHE A 43 1.23 -8.97 20.02
N ALA A 44 -0.03 -9.37 20.21
CA ALA A 44 -0.38 -10.76 20.48
C ALA A 44 -0.12 -11.67 19.27
N ASP A 45 -0.55 -11.23 18.09
CA ASP A 45 -0.53 -11.94 16.83
C ASP A 45 -0.39 -10.95 15.66
N ARG A 46 -0.34 -11.46 14.43
CA ARG A 46 -0.23 -10.63 13.22
C ARG A 46 -1.41 -9.67 13.06
N GLU A 47 -2.61 -10.09 13.47
CA GLU A 47 -3.82 -9.27 13.36
C GLU A 47 -3.76 -8.06 14.30
N ALA A 48 -3.35 -8.27 15.55
CA ALA A 48 -3.13 -7.20 16.52
C ALA A 48 -2.04 -6.21 16.07
N LEU A 49 -0.97 -6.72 15.46
CA LEU A 49 0.06 -5.88 14.85
C LEU A 49 -0.51 -5.04 13.69
N LEU A 50 -1.23 -5.66 12.76
CA LEU A 50 -1.85 -4.97 11.63
C LEU A 50 -2.85 -3.91 12.11
N GLY A 51 -3.73 -4.25 13.04
CA GLY A 51 -4.71 -3.34 13.62
C GLY A 51 -4.05 -2.14 14.28
N THR A 52 -2.93 -2.35 14.98
CA THR A 52 -2.13 -1.27 15.57
C THR A 52 -1.52 -0.37 14.51
N LEU A 53 -0.92 -0.93 13.45
CA LEU A 53 -0.33 -0.17 12.36
C LEU A 53 -1.38 0.64 11.60
N VAL A 54 -2.50 0.03 11.23
CA VAL A 54 -3.62 0.68 10.52
C VAL A 54 -4.25 1.76 11.39
N GLY A 55 -4.49 1.49 12.68
CA GLY A 55 -4.99 2.50 13.61
C GLY A 55 -4.03 3.68 13.77
N THR A 56 -2.71 3.42 13.75
CA THR A 56 -1.68 4.48 13.78
C THR A 56 -1.75 5.36 12.53
N MET A 57 -1.89 4.74 11.35
CA MET A 57 -2.07 5.46 10.09
C MET A 57 -3.35 6.31 10.10
N GLN A 58 -4.48 5.74 10.51
CA GLN A 58 -5.78 6.41 10.52
C GLN A 58 -5.88 7.55 11.54
N ALA A 59 -5.16 7.46 12.66
CA ALA A 59 -5.12 8.50 13.69
C ALA A 59 -4.07 9.59 13.39
N ALA A 60 -3.24 9.43 12.36
CA ALA A 60 -2.23 10.42 12.01
C ALA A 60 -2.85 11.73 11.49
N PRO A 61 -2.14 12.86 11.61
CA PRO A 61 -2.55 14.10 10.97
C PRO A 61 -2.79 13.89 9.46
N ARG A 62 -3.79 14.60 8.91
CA ARG A 62 -4.16 14.46 7.50
C ARG A 62 -2.99 14.70 6.53
N ALA A 63 -2.05 15.57 6.89
CA ALA A 63 -0.84 15.82 6.10
C ALA A 63 0.05 14.56 5.98
N ASP A 64 0.22 13.80 7.05
CA ASP A 64 1.01 12.56 7.06
C ASP A 64 0.30 11.46 6.27
N GLN A 65 -1.02 11.37 6.39
CA GLN A 65 -1.85 10.47 5.59
C GLN A 65 -1.74 10.78 4.09
N LEU A 66 -1.84 12.06 3.72
CA LEU A 66 -1.69 12.48 2.33
C LEU A 66 -0.27 12.22 1.81
N ALA A 67 0.76 12.43 2.63
CA ALA A 67 2.14 12.11 2.28
C ALA A 67 2.32 10.60 2.03
N LEU A 68 1.74 9.75 2.87
CA LEU A 68 1.71 8.30 2.68
C LEU A 68 0.98 7.90 1.38
N ILE A 69 -0.19 8.48 1.11
CA ILE A 69 -0.92 8.22 -0.15
C ILE A 69 -0.04 8.61 -1.35
N ARG A 70 0.57 9.79 -1.33
CA ARG A 70 1.45 10.29 -2.42
C ARG A 70 2.75 9.51 -2.57
N ALA A 71 3.19 8.80 -1.54
CA ALA A 71 4.37 7.94 -1.62
C ALA A 71 4.13 6.69 -2.46
N HIS A 72 2.86 6.30 -2.70
CA HIS A 72 2.54 5.13 -3.51
C HIS A 72 2.80 5.40 -5.00
N PRO A 73 3.50 4.50 -5.71
CA PRO A 73 3.68 4.62 -7.14
C PRO A 73 2.36 4.37 -7.88
N GLU A 74 2.18 5.07 -9.00
CA GLU A 74 1.04 4.86 -9.88
C GLU A 74 1.04 3.44 -10.49
N LEU A 75 -0.17 2.90 -10.70
CA LEU A 75 -0.36 1.66 -11.46
C LEU A 75 0.02 1.87 -12.92
N ALA A 76 0.87 1.00 -13.45
CA ALA A 76 1.38 1.09 -14.82
C ALA A 76 2.00 2.46 -15.18
N GLY A 77 2.43 3.24 -14.17
CA GLY A 77 3.02 4.56 -14.38
C GLY A 77 4.45 4.50 -14.92
N LYS A 78 5.08 5.67 -15.07
CA LYS A 78 6.46 5.79 -15.58
C LYS A 78 7.48 4.99 -14.76
N ALA A 79 7.26 4.82 -13.46
CA ALA A 79 8.10 4.00 -12.60
C ALA A 79 7.98 2.50 -12.93
N ALA A 80 6.78 2.02 -13.23
CA ALA A 80 6.55 0.65 -13.68
C ALA A 80 7.23 0.38 -15.03
N VAL A 81 7.05 1.28 -16.01
CA VAL A 81 7.67 1.17 -17.34
C VAL A 81 9.19 1.19 -17.28
N ARG A 82 9.78 2.00 -16.39
CA ARG A 82 11.24 2.09 -16.21
C ARG A 82 11.82 1.03 -15.27
N GLY A 83 10.99 0.17 -14.66
CA GLY A 83 11.43 -0.83 -13.70
C GLY A 83 11.96 -0.24 -12.37
N GLU A 84 11.47 0.95 -12.00
CA GLU A 84 11.90 1.71 -10.81
C GLU A 84 10.97 1.50 -9.60
N LEU A 85 10.00 0.58 -9.69
CA LEU A 85 9.12 0.24 -8.57
C LEU A 85 9.90 -0.43 -7.42
N THR A 86 9.43 -0.26 -6.19
CA THR A 86 9.90 -1.07 -5.07
C THR A 86 9.65 -2.55 -5.32
N ARG A 87 10.38 -3.41 -4.59
CA ARG A 87 10.24 -4.86 -4.74
C ARG A 87 8.81 -5.32 -4.42
N GLU A 88 8.17 -4.65 -3.47
CA GLU A 88 6.79 -4.84 -3.04
C GLU A 88 5.82 -4.45 -4.16
N SER A 89 5.90 -3.21 -4.67
CA SER A 89 5.04 -2.75 -5.76
C SER A 89 5.21 -3.56 -7.05
N THR A 90 6.43 -4.01 -7.36
CA THR A 90 6.68 -4.90 -8.52
C THR A 90 5.94 -6.23 -8.37
N ARG A 91 6.02 -6.88 -7.20
CA ARG A 91 5.32 -8.14 -6.94
C ARG A 91 3.81 -7.98 -7.01
N GLU A 92 3.30 -6.89 -6.45
CA GLU A 92 1.87 -6.57 -6.45
C GLU A 92 1.34 -6.41 -7.88
N GLN A 93 1.96 -5.54 -8.69
CA GLN A 93 1.47 -5.25 -10.04
C GLN A 93 1.66 -6.42 -11.03
N ALA A 94 2.65 -7.29 -10.82
CA ALA A 94 2.88 -8.45 -11.68
C ALA A 94 1.68 -9.42 -11.72
N GLY A 95 0.98 -9.61 -10.60
CA GLY A 95 -0.17 -10.51 -10.51
C GLY A 95 -1.44 -10.00 -11.19
N ALA A 96 -1.52 -8.71 -11.50
CA ALA A 96 -2.72 -8.06 -12.04
C ALA A 96 -2.75 -7.98 -13.57
N GLY A 97 -1.73 -8.53 -14.25
CA GLY A 97 -1.64 -8.48 -15.71
C GLY A 97 -1.42 -7.08 -16.28
N LEU A 98 -0.98 -6.12 -15.45
CA LEU A 98 -0.67 -4.74 -15.89
C LEU A 98 0.56 -4.66 -16.80
N ALA A 99 1.47 -5.63 -16.69
CA ALA A 99 2.62 -5.75 -17.60
C ALA A 99 2.23 -6.25 -19.01
N ALA A 100 1.00 -6.73 -19.19
CA ALA A 100 0.50 -7.30 -20.44
C ALA A 100 -0.73 -6.53 -20.97
N CYS A 101 -0.78 -5.21 -20.72
CA CYS A 101 -1.78 -4.33 -21.31
C CYS A 101 -1.62 -4.29 -22.84
N THR A 102 -2.73 -4.17 -23.58
CA THR A 102 -2.66 -3.64 -24.94
C THR A 102 -2.26 -2.16 -24.90
N GLN A 103 -1.89 -1.61 -26.05
CA GLN A 103 -1.55 -0.19 -26.16
C GLN A 103 -2.73 0.70 -25.73
N GLU A 104 -3.95 0.34 -26.15
CA GLU A 104 -5.18 1.08 -25.84
C GLU A 104 -5.51 1.03 -24.34
N GLU A 105 -5.35 -0.14 -23.70
CA GLU A 105 -5.55 -0.28 -22.26
C GLU A 105 -4.52 0.52 -21.48
N PHE A 106 -3.26 0.52 -21.93
CA PHE A 106 -2.20 1.29 -21.31
C PHE A 106 -2.47 2.79 -21.42
N GLU A 107 -2.85 3.28 -22.60
CA GLU A 107 -3.26 4.69 -22.80
C GLU A 107 -4.46 5.08 -21.94
N LEU A 108 -5.45 4.19 -21.82
CA LEU A 108 -6.60 4.41 -20.95
C LEU A 108 -6.20 4.53 -19.47
N ILE A 109 -5.34 3.62 -18.97
CA ILE A 109 -4.83 3.69 -17.59
C ILE A 109 -4.07 4.99 -17.36
N GLN A 110 -3.23 5.41 -18.32
CA GLN A 110 -2.48 6.66 -18.22
C GLN A 110 -3.41 7.89 -18.19
N ALA A 111 -4.45 7.92 -19.02
CA ALA A 111 -5.45 8.98 -19.01
C ALA A 111 -6.23 9.02 -17.68
N LEU A 112 -6.59 7.85 -17.14
CA LEU A 112 -7.29 7.74 -15.86
C LEU A 112 -6.40 8.17 -14.69
N ASN A 113 -5.12 7.79 -14.66
CA ASN A 113 -4.16 8.27 -13.66
C ASN A 113 -4.04 9.80 -13.71
N ALA A 114 -3.92 10.39 -14.90
CA ALA A 114 -3.84 11.84 -15.07
C ALA A 114 -5.11 12.55 -14.57
N ALA A 115 -6.29 12.06 -14.94
CA ALA A 115 -7.57 12.59 -14.47
C ALA A 115 -7.72 12.48 -12.95
N TYR A 116 -7.31 11.34 -12.38
CA TYR A 116 -7.41 11.08 -10.95
C TYR A 116 -6.50 12.01 -10.13
N ASN A 117 -5.24 12.17 -10.55
CA ASN A 117 -4.33 13.13 -9.92
C ASN A 117 -4.82 14.57 -10.06
N ALA A 118 -5.37 14.95 -11.21
CA ALA A 118 -5.91 16.30 -11.42
C ALA A 118 -7.10 16.59 -10.50
N ARG A 119 -7.96 15.59 -10.23
CA ARG A 119 -9.13 15.73 -9.35
C ARG A 119 -8.77 15.72 -7.87
N PHE A 120 -8.02 14.71 -7.42
CA PHE A 120 -7.82 14.46 -5.99
C PHE A 120 -6.45 14.92 -5.46
N GLY A 121 -5.49 15.17 -6.35
CA GLY A 121 -4.15 15.63 -5.97
C GLY A 121 -3.26 14.53 -5.36
N PHE A 122 -3.60 13.26 -5.57
CA PHE A 122 -2.83 12.09 -5.13
C PHE A 122 -3.08 10.90 -6.09
N PRO A 123 -2.20 9.88 -6.13
CA PRO A 123 -2.31 8.77 -7.08
C PRO A 123 -3.46 7.82 -6.76
N PHE A 124 -3.98 7.13 -7.77
CA PHE A 124 -4.94 6.05 -7.57
C PHE A 124 -4.27 4.84 -6.92
N ILE A 125 -4.86 4.35 -5.82
CA ILE A 125 -4.34 3.20 -5.06
C ILE A 125 -5.43 2.14 -4.98
N ILE A 126 -5.05 0.89 -5.28
CA ILE A 126 -5.90 -0.29 -5.07
C ILE A 126 -5.03 -1.49 -4.71
N ALA A 127 -5.51 -2.34 -3.79
CA ALA A 127 -4.90 -3.64 -3.56
C ALA A 127 -5.20 -4.55 -4.75
N VAL A 128 -4.19 -4.81 -5.58
CA VAL A 128 -4.35 -5.48 -6.88
C VAL A 128 -4.45 -7.01 -6.81
N ARG A 129 -4.11 -7.63 -5.67
CA ARG A 129 -4.13 -9.10 -5.53
C ARG A 129 -5.56 -9.62 -5.71
N GLY A 130 -5.73 -10.54 -6.67
CA GLY A 130 -7.03 -11.15 -6.97
C GLY A 130 -7.92 -10.34 -7.90
N LEU A 131 -7.46 -9.18 -8.40
CA LEU A 131 -8.17 -8.39 -9.40
C LEU A 131 -7.63 -8.67 -10.81
N ALA A 132 -8.53 -8.73 -11.78
CA ALA A 132 -8.14 -8.62 -13.17
C ALA A 132 -7.93 -7.14 -13.54
N ARG A 133 -7.14 -6.92 -14.60
CA ARG A 133 -6.92 -5.57 -15.15
C ARG A 133 -8.22 -4.82 -15.46
N ALA A 134 -9.24 -5.51 -15.98
CA ALA A 134 -10.54 -4.91 -16.25
C ALA A 134 -11.23 -4.40 -14.97
N ASP A 135 -11.08 -5.11 -13.85
CA ASP A 135 -11.62 -4.68 -12.55
C ASP A 135 -10.90 -3.41 -12.05
N ILE A 136 -9.60 -3.31 -12.29
CA ILE A 136 -8.80 -2.13 -11.95
C ILE A 136 -9.26 -0.92 -12.75
N ILE A 137 -9.39 -1.05 -14.08
CA ILE A 137 -9.86 0.04 -14.96
C ILE A 137 -11.27 0.48 -14.54
N ALA A 138 -12.18 -0.47 -14.31
CA ALA A 138 -13.54 -0.16 -13.85
C ALA A 138 -13.54 0.54 -12.49
N ALA A 139 -12.66 0.14 -11.57
CA ALA A 139 -12.51 0.79 -10.27
C ALA A 139 -11.97 2.23 -10.41
N MET A 140 -10.99 2.46 -11.29
CA MET A 140 -10.48 3.81 -11.58
C MET A 140 -11.59 4.72 -12.11
N GLN A 141 -12.36 4.26 -13.10
CA GLN A 141 -13.47 5.01 -13.67
C GLN A 141 -14.54 5.33 -12.62
N ARG A 142 -15.00 4.33 -11.86
CA ARG A 142 -16.03 4.52 -10.84
C ARG A 142 -15.58 5.48 -9.73
N ARG A 143 -14.34 5.35 -9.26
CA ARG A 143 -13.82 6.13 -8.13
C ARG A 143 -13.50 7.57 -8.50
N LEU A 144 -13.34 7.88 -9.80
CA LEU A 144 -13.27 9.26 -10.25
C LEU A 144 -14.51 10.06 -9.87
N ASP A 145 -15.68 9.46 -9.70
CA ASP A 145 -16.92 10.17 -9.34
C ASP A 145 -17.12 10.36 -7.84
N ASN A 146 -16.25 9.79 -7.00
CA ASN A 146 -16.39 9.87 -5.55
C ASN A 146 -16.24 11.32 -5.03
N PRO A 147 -16.94 11.69 -3.94
CA PRO A 147 -16.62 12.87 -3.16
C PRO A 147 -15.21 12.77 -2.56
N ASP A 148 -14.50 13.89 -2.45
CA ASP A 148 -13.08 13.93 -2.03
C ASP A 148 -12.81 13.22 -0.71
N GLU A 149 -13.67 13.42 0.30
CA GLU A 149 -13.52 12.76 1.61
C GLU A 149 -13.73 11.24 1.54
N VAL A 150 -14.66 10.80 0.69
CA VAL A 150 -14.93 9.37 0.47
C VAL A 150 -13.72 8.74 -0.23
N GLU A 151 -13.17 9.41 -1.23
CA GLU A 151 -12.04 8.88 -1.99
C GLU A 151 -10.75 8.86 -1.17
N PHE A 152 -10.53 9.87 -0.33
CA PHE A 152 -9.39 9.89 0.58
C PHE A 152 -9.47 8.72 1.58
N ALA A 153 -10.65 8.45 2.14
CA ALA A 153 -10.88 7.31 3.02
C ALA A 153 -10.70 5.97 2.30
N GLU A 154 -11.19 5.86 1.06
CA GLU A 154 -11.02 4.67 0.22
C GLU A 154 -9.53 4.42 -0.09
N ALA A 155 -8.75 5.45 -0.41
CA ALA A 155 -7.31 5.32 -0.62
C ALA A 155 -6.60 4.75 0.62
N LEU A 156 -6.90 5.26 1.82
CA LEU A 156 -6.35 4.71 3.07
C LEU A 156 -6.82 3.27 3.33
N ALA A 157 -8.06 2.92 3.00
CA ALA A 157 -8.56 1.56 3.13
C ALA A 157 -7.83 0.60 2.19
N GLN A 158 -7.50 1.03 0.96
CA GLN A 158 -6.70 0.24 0.03
C GLN A 158 -5.26 0.08 0.52
N ILE A 159 -4.65 1.12 1.10
CA ILE A 159 -3.32 1.03 1.74
C ILE A 159 -3.34 0.04 2.90
N ALA A 160 -4.38 0.04 3.73
CA ALA A 160 -4.52 -0.94 4.82
C ALA A 160 -4.58 -2.39 4.29
N ARG A 161 -5.28 -2.62 3.17
CA ARG A 161 -5.31 -3.94 2.51
C ARG A 161 -3.94 -4.32 1.96
N ILE A 162 -3.23 -3.39 1.31
CA ILE A 162 -1.86 -3.61 0.82
C ILE A 162 -0.94 -3.99 2.00
N ALA A 163 -0.99 -3.23 3.10
CA ALA A 163 -0.20 -3.51 4.29
C ALA A 163 -0.50 -4.91 4.87
N ALA A 164 -1.77 -5.33 4.89
CA ALA A 164 -2.15 -6.69 5.32
C ALA A 164 -1.48 -7.76 4.44
N LEU A 165 -1.57 -7.63 3.12
CA LEU A 165 -0.98 -8.57 2.16
C LEU A 165 0.54 -8.64 2.28
N ARG A 166 1.20 -7.50 2.48
CA ARG A 166 2.65 -7.41 2.70
C ARG A 166 3.06 -8.03 4.04
N LEU A 167 2.24 -7.87 5.06
CA LEU A 167 2.48 -8.45 6.39
C LEU A 167 2.30 -9.98 6.38
N GLU A 168 1.29 -10.49 5.67
CA GLU A 168 1.05 -11.92 5.47
C GLU A 168 2.25 -12.65 4.85
N GLU A 169 2.96 -12.00 3.92
CA GLU A 169 4.17 -12.56 3.27
C GLU A 169 5.36 -12.70 4.24
N ARG A 170 5.36 -11.96 5.35
CA ARG A 170 6.56 -11.76 6.18
C ARG A 170 6.39 -12.24 7.62
N VAL A 171 5.19 -12.10 8.17
CA VAL A 171 4.88 -12.36 9.59
C VAL A 171 3.93 -13.56 9.67
N ALA A 172 4.30 -14.55 10.49
CA ALA A 172 3.43 -15.67 10.81
C ALA A 172 2.14 -15.19 11.51
N PRO A 173 1.04 -15.95 11.43
CA PRO A 173 -0.19 -15.64 12.15
C PRO A 173 0.07 -15.36 13.63
#